data_AF-A0A3M2B7P8-F1
#
_entry.id   AF-A0A3M2B7P8-F1
#
_cell.length_a   1.000
_cell.length_b   1.000
_cell.length_c   1.000
_cell.angle_alpha   90.00
_cell.angle_beta   90.00
_cell.angle_gamma   90.00
#
_symmetry.space_group_name_H-M   'P 1'
#
loop_
_entity.id
_entity.type
_entity.pdbx_description
1 polymer ?
#
loop_
_entity_poly.entity_id
_entity_poly.type
_entity_poly.pdbx_seq_one_letter_code
_entity_poly.pdbx_strand_id
1 'polypeptide(L)'
;MMYTLHMNTSLAWHGSLIVVLALNMCACAARMNSLPVPFGRQEGRPVVMGFVDVQVHGPITRIVPPYITFLELLNRQTRERVFLTIQAPDSPFYIHLVPGDYLVTRVQVNEAGFRGMASLHHAFTVTDHPVQYLGHWHFALASPTTIRRLSLSIESNLTQAVADLLLRYPTLSSESVVPALPVPLTGETRLFEITPYPRVWWYVRNPPT
;
A
#
# COMPACT_ATOMS: atom_id res chain seq x y z
N MET A 1 -10.19 83.78 11.22
CA MET A 1 -11.10 82.64 11.53
C MET A 1 -10.60 81.44 10.75
N MET A 2 -9.94 80.53 11.45
CA MET A 2 -9.16 79.42 10.90
C MET A 2 -10.00 78.15 11.05
N TYR A 3 -10.32 77.46 9.94
CA TYR A 3 -10.98 76.15 9.98
C TYR A 3 -10.00 75.08 9.52
N THR A 4 -9.67 74.19 10.44
CA THR A 4 -8.87 72.98 10.28
C THR A 4 -9.76 71.87 9.70
N LEU A 5 -9.35 71.28 8.57
CA LEU A 5 -9.96 70.05 8.04
C LEU A 5 -9.01 68.88 8.26
N HIS A 6 -9.41 67.99 9.17
CA HIS A 6 -8.85 66.65 9.34
C HIS A 6 -9.32 65.76 8.19
N MET A 7 -8.39 65.21 7.40
CA MET A 7 -8.67 64.14 6.45
C MET A 7 -8.25 62.80 7.06
N ASN A 8 -9.23 61.90 7.11
CA ASN A 8 -9.21 60.63 7.80
C ASN A 8 -8.60 59.54 6.89
N THR A 9 -7.60 58.82 7.40
CA THR A 9 -6.97 57.66 6.72
C THR A 9 -7.63 56.37 7.18
N SER A 10 -8.48 55.74 6.35
CA SER A 10 -8.74 54.30 6.45
C SER A 10 -9.34 53.76 5.15
N LEU A 11 -8.63 52.87 4.45
CA LEU A 11 -9.15 51.72 3.71
C LEU A 11 -8.02 51.11 2.89
N ALA A 12 -7.39 50.02 3.36
CA ALA A 12 -6.69 49.05 2.50
C ALA A 12 -6.13 47.87 3.33
N TRP A 13 -6.97 46.99 3.89
CA TRP A 13 -6.47 45.80 4.60
C TRP A 13 -7.40 44.58 4.51
N HIS A 14 -7.95 44.20 3.36
CA HIS A 14 -8.72 42.93 3.25
C HIS A 14 -8.50 42.12 1.96
N GLY A 15 -7.48 42.45 1.15
CA GLY A 15 -7.35 41.89 -0.20
C GLY A 15 -6.48 40.63 -0.39
N SER A 16 -5.88 40.05 0.66
CA SER A 16 -4.79 39.06 0.44
C SER A 16 -4.94 37.70 1.13
N LEU A 17 -6.09 37.37 1.75
CA LEU A 17 -6.22 36.11 2.50
C LEU A 17 -6.87 34.93 1.74
N ILE A 18 -7.39 35.14 0.52
CA ILE A 18 -8.22 34.11 -0.15
C ILE A 18 -7.43 33.23 -1.15
N VAL A 19 -6.22 33.63 -1.58
CA VAL A 19 -5.50 32.90 -2.65
C VAL A 19 -4.63 31.74 -2.13
N VAL A 20 -4.28 31.70 -0.84
CA VAL A 20 -3.35 30.67 -0.31
C VAL A 20 -4.07 29.34 0.03
N LEU A 21 -5.40 29.31 0.12
CA LEU A 21 -6.12 28.10 0.56
C LEU A 21 -6.44 27.08 -0.55
N ALA A 22 -6.25 27.42 -1.83
CA ALA A 22 -6.72 26.59 -2.96
C ALA A 22 -5.67 25.59 -3.49
N LEU A 23 -4.42 25.63 -3.04
CA LEU A 23 -3.31 24.87 -3.65
C LEU A 23 -3.00 23.50 -3.02
N ASN A 24 -3.73 23.07 -1.98
CA ASN A 24 -3.30 21.94 -1.14
C ASN A 24 -4.11 20.63 -1.26
N MET A 25 -4.95 20.44 -2.28
CA MET A 25 -5.86 19.28 -2.32
C MET A 25 -5.69 18.30 -3.49
N CYS A 26 -4.65 18.43 -4.31
CA CYS A 26 -4.42 17.47 -5.40
C CYS A 26 -3.39 16.38 -5.02
N ALA A 27 -3.72 15.56 -4.03
CA ALA A 27 -3.01 14.30 -3.80
C ALA A 27 -3.53 13.26 -4.80
N CYS A 28 -2.99 13.28 -6.03
CA CYS A 28 -3.30 12.28 -7.05
C CYS A 28 -2.85 10.89 -6.58
N ALA A 29 -3.82 9.98 -6.47
CA ALA A 29 -3.58 8.57 -6.24
C ALA A 29 -3.01 7.92 -7.51
N ALA A 30 -1.74 7.48 -7.50
CA ALA A 30 -1.17 6.70 -8.59
C ALA A 30 -1.51 5.20 -8.41
N ARG A 31 -2.18 4.59 -9.41
CA ARG A 31 -2.35 3.14 -9.49
C ARG A 31 -1.21 2.55 -10.31
N MET A 32 -0.47 1.58 -9.74
CA MET A 32 0.60 0.88 -10.43
C MET A 32 0.30 -0.63 -10.45
N ASN A 33 0.29 -1.22 -11.65
CA ASN A 33 0.14 -2.66 -11.81
C ASN A 33 1.49 -3.33 -11.51
N SER A 34 1.52 -4.45 -10.78
CA SER A 34 2.74 -5.25 -10.67
C SER A 34 2.97 -6.02 -11.97
N LEU A 35 4.14 -5.87 -12.60
CA LEU A 35 4.72 -6.57 -13.77
C LEU A 35 4.27 -6.24 -15.22
N PRO A 36 5.20 -6.34 -16.23
CA PRO A 36 6.64 -6.58 -16.10
C PRO A 36 7.41 -5.27 -16.05
N VAL A 37 8.18 -5.06 -14.99
CA VAL A 37 9.18 -3.98 -14.98
C VAL A 37 10.38 -4.53 -15.76
N PRO A 38 10.73 -4.00 -16.95
CA PRO A 38 12.07 -4.19 -17.45
C PRO A 38 12.98 -3.58 -16.39
N PHE A 39 13.93 -4.34 -15.84
CA PHE A 39 14.98 -3.79 -14.98
C PHE A 39 15.84 -2.83 -15.81
N GLY A 40 15.29 -1.64 -16.01
CA GLY A 40 15.85 -0.48 -16.65
C GLY A 40 15.45 0.66 -15.72
N ARG A 41 16.44 1.39 -15.24
CA ARG A 41 16.26 2.48 -14.28
C ARG A 41 15.22 3.45 -14.86
N GLN A 42 13.96 3.39 -14.40
CA GLN A 42 13.07 4.55 -14.52
C GLN A 42 13.78 5.63 -13.70
N GLU A 43 14.31 6.65 -14.38
CA GLU A 43 15.32 7.58 -13.84
C GLU A 43 15.13 7.88 -12.35
N GLY A 44 16.05 7.38 -11.51
CA GLY A 44 16.06 7.63 -10.07
C GLY A 44 15.09 6.83 -9.20
N ARG A 45 14.33 5.86 -9.72
CA ARG A 45 13.38 5.05 -8.93
C ARG A 45 13.87 3.62 -8.70
N PRO A 46 14.32 3.26 -7.48
CA PRO A 46 14.67 1.88 -7.14
C PRO A 46 13.48 0.93 -7.36
N VAL A 47 13.79 -0.33 -7.66
CA VAL A 47 12.81 -1.40 -7.69
C VAL A 47 12.68 -1.98 -6.30
N VAL A 48 11.45 -2.09 -5.83
CA VAL A 48 11.10 -2.75 -4.58
C VAL A 48 10.41 -4.06 -4.93
N MET A 49 10.89 -5.15 -4.33
CA MET A 49 10.38 -6.50 -4.57
C MET A 49 10.06 -7.24 -3.28
N GLY A 50 9.13 -8.17 -3.36
CA GLY A 50 8.79 -9.06 -2.27
C GLY A 50 7.89 -10.19 -2.76
N PHE A 51 7.55 -11.10 -1.85
CA PHE A 51 6.66 -12.22 -2.12
C PHE A 51 5.46 -12.15 -1.19
N VAL A 52 4.33 -12.70 -1.62
CA VAL A 52 3.10 -12.74 -0.85
C VAL A 52 2.46 -14.11 -1.03
N ASP A 53 2.16 -14.78 0.07
CA ASP A 53 1.33 -15.97 0.11
C ASP A 53 0.20 -15.79 1.15
N VAL A 54 -0.85 -16.60 1.01
CA VAL A 54 -1.99 -16.59 1.93
C VAL A 54 -2.33 -18.00 2.35
N GLN A 55 -2.38 -18.22 3.65
CA GLN A 55 -2.74 -19.50 4.26
C GLN A 55 -4.02 -19.35 5.08
N VAL A 56 -4.87 -20.37 5.09
CA VAL A 56 -6.08 -20.39 5.94
C VAL A 56 -5.79 -21.22 7.18
N HIS A 57 -5.99 -20.63 8.36
CA HIS A 57 -5.85 -21.31 9.64
C HIS A 57 -7.21 -21.78 10.15
N GLY A 58 -7.33 -23.09 10.36
CA GLY A 58 -8.54 -23.75 10.87
C GLY A 58 -9.30 -24.54 9.81
N PRO A 59 -10.51 -25.03 10.13
CA PRO A 59 -11.33 -25.79 9.19
C PRO A 59 -11.66 -24.95 7.94
N ILE A 60 -11.38 -25.51 6.77
CA ILE A 60 -11.66 -24.87 5.49
C ILE A 60 -12.97 -25.44 4.96
N THR A 61 -13.97 -24.57 4.79
CA THR A 61 -15.27 -24.96 4.20
C THR A 61 -15.40 -24.49 2.75
N ARG A 62 -14.41 -23.76 2.21
CA ARG A 62 -14.44 -23.17 0.87
C ARG A 62 -13.41 -23.82 -0.03
N ILE A 63 -13.83 -24.11 -1.27
CA ILE A 63 -12.99 -24.77 -2.28
C ILE A 63 -11.97 -23.79 -2.90
N VAL A 64 -12.30 -22.49 -2.93
CA VAL A 64 -11.45 -21.46 -3.54
C VAL A 64 -10.51 -20.88 -2.48
N PRO A 65 -9.18 -20.97 -2.66
CA PRO A 65 -8.23 -20.41 -1.71
C PRO A 65 -8.27 -18.87 -1.71
N PRO A 66 -8.01 -18.22 -0.57
CA PRO A 66 -7.87 -16.78 -0.51
C PRO A 66 -6.56 -16.33 -1.16
N TYR A 67 -6.52 -15.08 -1.62
CA TYR A 67 -5.30 -14.45 -2.10
C TYR A 67 -5.32 -12.95 -1.85
N ILE A 68 -4.14 -12.34 -1.73
CA ILE A 68 -4.01 -10.88 -1.67
C ILE A 68 -4.19 -10.34 -3.08
N THR A 69 -5.01 -9.30 -3.21
CA THR A 69 -5.22 -8.59 -4.47
C THR A 69 -4.55 -7.22 -4.48
N PHE A 70 -4.29 -6.66 -3.30
CA PHE A 70 -3.94 -5.27 -3.17
C PHE A 70 -3.25 -4.95 -1.85
N LEU A 71 -2.25 -4.06 -1.92
CA LEU A 71 -1.61 -3.39 -0.80
C LEU A 71 -1.62 -1.87 -1.02
N GLU A 72 -1.95 -1.10 0.02
CA GLU A 72 -1.86 0.36 0.03
C GLU A 72 -0.59 0.80 0.77
N LEU A 73 0.29 1.50 0.05
CA LEU A 73 1.52 2.08 0.58
C LEU A 73 1.34 3.59 0.70
N LEU A 74 1.72 4.16 1.84
CA LEU A 74 1.74 5.60 2.08
C LEU A 74 3.18 6.07 2.22
N ASN A 75 3.65 6.92 1.31
CA ASN A 75 4.88 7.66 1.52
C ASN A 75 4.66 8.68 2.64
N ARG A 76 5.43 8.58 3.73
CA ARG A 76 5.22 9.37 4.95
C ARG A 76 5.63 10.82 4.77
N GLN A 77 6.62 11.08 3.93
CA GLN A 77 7.12 12.42 3.61
C GLN A 77 6.17 13.15 2.67
N THR A 78 5.85 12.54 1.53
CA THR A 78 5.06 13.20 0.46
C THR A 78 3.57 13.04 0.65
N ARG A 79 3.13 12.13 1.55
CA ARG A 79 1.73 11.74 1.74
C ARG A 79 1.09 11.08 0.51
N GLU A 80 1.88 10.76 -0.50
CA GLU A 80 1.44 10.05 -1.69
C GLU A 80 1.02 8.62 -1.34
N ARG A 81 -0.08 8.18 -1.97
CA ARG A 81 -0.59 6.82 -1.84
C ARG A 81 -0.29 6.05 -3.11
N VAL A 82 0.41 4.93 -2.94
CA VAL A 82 0.73 3.99 -3.99
C VAL A 82 -0.08 2.72 -3.78
N PHE A 83 -0.77 2.30 -4.83
CA PHE A 83 -1.56 1.08 -4.82
C PHE A 83 -0.82 -0.01 -5.58
N LEU A 84 -0.43 -1.05 -4.86
CA LEU A 84 0.22 -2.24 -5.41
C LEU A 84 -0.85 -3.31 -5.64
N THR A 85 -1.16 -3.60 -6.91
CA THR A 85 -2.00 -4.74 -7.27
C THR A 85 -1.16 -5.99 -7.36
N ILE A 86 -1.57 -7.08 -6.71
CA ILE A 86 -0.92 -8.39 -6.80
C ILE A 86 -1.61 -9.19 -7.91
N GLN A 87 -0.87 -9.57 -8.95
CA GLN A 87 -1.46 -10.17 -10.14
C GLN A 87 -1.87 -11.63 -9.96
N ALA A 88 -1.12 -12.40 -9.20
CA ALA A 88 -1.37 -13.82 -9.00
C ALA A 88 -1.08 -14.25 -7.54
N PRO A 89 -1.78 -15.27 -7.02
CA PRO A 89 -1.40 -15.94 -5.79
C PRO A 89 0.05 -16.43 -5.86
N ASP A 90 0.75 -16.40 -4.72
CA ASP A 90 2.11 -16.93 -4.55
C ASP A 90 3.12 -16.37 -5.57
N SER A 91 2.90 -15.14 -6.03
CA SER A 91 3.75 -14.49 -7.02
C SER A 91 4.58 -13.36 -6.41
N PRO A 92 5.82 -13.15 -6.87
CA PRO A 92 6.58 -11.97 -6.50
C PRO A 92 5.92 -10.72 -7.06
N PHE A 93 5.94 -9.65 -6.28
CA PHE A 93 5.60 -8.32 -6.74
C PHE A 93 6.86 -7.48 -6.98
N TYR A 94 6.75 -6.56 -7.94
CA TYR A 94 7.80 -5.60 -8.28
C TYR A 94 7.16 -4.24 -8.52
N ILE A 95 7.72 -3.19 -7.92
CA ILE A 95 7.22 -1.82 -8.06
C ILE A 95 8.35 -0.81 -7.99
N HIS A 96 8.27 0.24 -8.81
CA HIS A 96 9.16 1.39 -8.67
C HIS A 96 8.61 2.34 -7.62
N LEU A 97 9.41 2.62 -6.59
CA LEU A 97 9.08 3.60 -5.57
C LEU A 97 10.12 4.72 -5.58
N VAL A 98 9.68 5.94 -5.26
CA VAL A 98 10.61 7.02 -4.96
C VAL A 98 11.28 6.72 -3.61
N PRO A 99 12.56 7.01 -3.42
CA PRO A 99 13.22 6.90 -2.11
C PRO A 99 12.45 7.65 -1.01
N GLY A 100 12.35 7.06 0.18
CA GLY A 100 11.58 7.62 1.30
C GLY A 100 11.08 6.56 2.28
N ASP A 101 10.35 7.00 3.30
CA ASP A 101 9.76 6.11 4.30
C ASP A 101 8.32 5.80 3.92
N TYR A 102 8.01 4.51 3.86
CA TYR A 102 6.68 4.02 3.51
C TYR A 102 6.02 3.35 4.69
N LEU A 103 4.69 3.44 4.71
CA LEU A 103 3.83 2.69 5.62
C LEU A 103 2.84 1.87 4.79
N VAL A 104 2.84 0.57 4.98
CA VAL A 104 1.75 -0.28 4.50
C VAL A 104 0.56 -0.06 5.41
N THR A 105 -0.51 0.47 4.84
CA THR A 105 -1.68 0.95 5.58
C THR A 105 -2.88 0.04 5.41
N ARG A 106 -3.01 -0.63 4.26
CA ARG A 106 -4.14 -1.52 3.97
C ARG A 106 -3.73 -2.71 3.13
N VAL A 107 -4.49 -3.78 3.29
CA VAL A 107 -4.44 -4.98 2.46
C VAL A 107 -5.85 -5.40 2.06
N GLN A 108 -6.02 -5.86 0.83
CA GLN A 108 -7.28 -6.45 0.37
C GLN A 108 -7.08 -7.94 0.08
N VAL A 109 -7.95 -8.74 0.68
CA VAL A 109 -8.02 -10.19 0.48
C VAL A 109 -9.24 -10.49 -0.38
N ASN A 110 -9.10 -11.43 -1.32
CA ASN A 110 -10.22 -11.96 -2.09
C ASN A 110 -10.31 -13.48 -1.88
N GLU A 111 -11.52 -14.00 -1.69
CA GLU A 111 -11.77 -15.43 -1.48
C GLU A 111 -13.15 -15.79 -2.07
N ALA A 112 -13.16 -16.46 -3.22
CA ALA A 112 -14.37 -16.65 -4.03
C ALA A 112 -15.11 -15.32 -4.29
N GLY A 113 -16.30 -15.15 -3.70
CA GLY A 113 -17.09 -13.91 -3.77
C GLY A 113 -16.92 -12.98 -2.57
N PHE A 114 -16.12 -13.35 -1.57
CA PHE A 114 -15.84 -12.52 -0.41
C PHE A 114 -14.65 -11.62 -0.68
N ARG A 115 -14.84 -10.31 -0.51
CA ARG A 115 -13.77 -9.31 -0.55
C ARG A 115 -13.61 -8.72 0.85
N GLY A 116 -12.42 -8.84 1.42
CA GLY A 116 -12.11 -8.29 2.73
C GLY A 116 -11.01 -7.24 2.66
N MET A 117 -11.00 -6.29 3.60
CA MET A 117 -9.90 -5.35 3.78
C MET A 117 -9.51 -5.24 5.25
N ALA A 118 -8.21 -5.10 5.47
CA ALA A 118 -7.63 -4.99 6.79
C ALA A 118 -6.69 -3.77 6.83
N SER A 119 -6.57 -3.16 8.00
CA SER A 119 -5.59 -2.09 8.23
C SER A 119 -4.29 -2.71 8.73
N LEU A 120 -3.17 -2.30 8.13
CA LEU A 120 -1.82 -2.70 8.50
C LEU A 120 -1.03 -1.46 8.92
N HIS A 121 0.03 -1.67 9.69
CA HIS A 121 0.93 -0.60 10.13
C HIS A 121 2.40 -1.04 10.06
N HIS A 122 2.83 -1.50 8.88
CA HIS A 122 4.20 -1.99 8.66
C HIS A 122 5.00 -0.93 7.89
N ALA A 123 6.07 -0.43 8.49
CA ALA A 123 6.90 0.63 7.91
C ALA A 123 8.19 0.07 7.33
N PHE A 124 8.62 0.59 6.19
CA PHE A 124 9.92 0.27 5.59
C PHE A 124 10.50 1.50 4.91
N THR A 125 11.80 1.51 4.70
CA THR A 125 12.50 2.62 4.03
C THR A 125 12.99 2.15 2.66
N VAL A 126 12.75 3.00 1.67
CA VAL A 126 13.25 2.84 0.30
C VAL A 126 14.43 3.78 0.14
N THR A 127 15.62 3.22 -0.10
CA THR A 127 16.88 3.93 -0.40
C THR A 127 17.14 4.01 -1.90
N ASP A 128 18.23 4.64 -2.33
CA ASP A 128 18.62 4.74 -3.75
C ASP A 128 19.22 3.44 -4.32
N HIS A 129 19.26 2.35 -3.53
CA HIS A 129 19.77 1.06 -3.99
C HIS A 129 18.92 0.49 -5.12
N PRO A 130 19.53 -0.07 -6.19
CA PRO A 130 18.80 -0.47 -7.40
C PRO A 130 17.63 -1.41 -7.15
N VAL A 131 17.83 -2.41 -6.28
CA VAL A 131 16.81 -3.39 -5.92
C VAL A 131 16.75 -3.54 -4.40
N GLN A 132 15.56 -3.39 -3.84
CA GLN A 132 15.29 -3.57 -2.41
C GLN A 132 14.30 -4.69 -2.18
N TYR A 133 14.67 -5.62 -1.31
CA TYR A 133 13.87 -6.80 -0.97
C TYR A 133 13.12 -6.59 0.35
N LEU A 134 11.79 -6.61 0.30
CA LEU A 134 10.90 -6.42 1.45
C LEU A 134 10.54 -7.70 2.21
N GLY A 135 11.14 -8.85 1.86
CA GLY A 135 10.80 -10.12 2.48
C GLY A 135 9.68 -10.90 1.79
N HIS A 136 9.33 -12.02 2.39
CA HIS A 136 8.18 -12.86 2.08
C HIS A 136 7.09 -12.58 3.10
N TRP A 137 5.93 -12.14 2.63
CA TRP A 137 4.80 -11.71 3.43
C TRP A 137 3.78 -12.84 3.53
N HIS A 138 3.78 -13.51 4.67
CA HIS A 138 2.87 -14.60 4.98
C HIS A 138 1.61 -14.06 5.63
N PHE A 139 0.49 -14.18 4.93
CA PHE A 139 -0.82 -13.80 5.46
C PHE A 139 -1.58 -15.03 5.94
N ALA A 140 -1.80 -15.14 7.24
CA ALA A 140 -2.64 -16.18 7.82
C ALA A 140 -4.06 -15.65 8.07
N LEU A 141 -5.03 -16.24 7.40
CA LEU A 141 -6.43 -15.88 7.47
C LEU A 141 -7.18 -16.88 8.35
N ALA A 142 -7.79 -16.41 9.44
CA ALA A 142 -8.62 -17.27 10.28
C ALA A 142 -9.84 -17.82 9.51
N SER A 143 -10.30 -19.03 9.83
CA SER A 143 -11.55 -19.59 9.34
C SER A 143 -12.74 -18.61 9.52
N PRO A 144 -13.73 -18.65 8.62
CA PRO A 144 -14.86 -17.73 8.64
C PRO A 144 -15.71 -17.90 9.91
N THR A 145 -15.54 -17.00 10.88
CA THR A 145 -16.41 -16.80 12.05
C THR A 145 -16.96 -15.37 12.05
N THR A 146 -17.70 -14.96 13.08
CA THR A 146 -18.25 -13.59 13.20
C THR A 146 -17.19 -12.48 13.17
N ILE A 147 -15.96 -12.78 13.60
CA ILE A 147 -14.82 -11.87 13.52
C ILE A 147 -13.67 -12.62 12.85
N ARG A 148 -13.30 -12.19 11.65
CA ARG A 148 -12.18 -12.77 10.93
C ARG A 148 -10.91 -11.98 11.20
N ARG A 149 -9.87 -12.67 11.66
CA ARG A 149 -8.55 -12.10 11.91
C ARG A 149 -7.62 -12.43 10.75
N LEU A 150 -6.76 -11.48 10.44
CA LEU A 150 -5.67 -11.60 9.48
C LEU A 150 -4.39 -11.38 10.27
N SER A 151 -3.54 -12.40 10.31
CA SER A 151 -2.18 -12.29 10.83
C SER A 151 -1.22 -12.13 9.67
N LEU A 152 -0.18 -11.35 9.87
CA LEU A 152 0.92 -11.14 8.95
C LEU A 152 2.21 -11.53 9.66
N SER A 153 3.05 -12.32 9.01
CA SER A 153 4.46 -12.51 9.36
C SER A 153 5.32 -12.27 8.13
N ILE A 154 6.44 -11.58 8.32
CA ILE A 154 7.38 -11.25 7.26
C ILE A 154 8.70 -11.91 7.56
N GLU A 155 9.16 -12.72 6.61
CA GLU A 155 10.42 -13.44 6.70
C GLU A 155 11.41 -12.97 5.65
N SER A 156 12.68 -13.01 5.97
CA SER A 156 13.74 -12.75 5.00
C SER A 156 14.27 -14.07 4.47
N ASN A 157 14.09 -14.30 3.17
CA ASN A 157 14.82 -15.32 2.45
C ASN A 157 15.54 -14.68 1.25
N LEU A 158 16.49 -13.79 1.57
CA LEU A 158 17.21 -13.02 0.56
C LEU A 158 17.93 -13.93 -0.45
N THR A 159 18.50 -15.05 -0.02
CA THR A 159 19.20 -15.98 -0.91
C THR A 159 18.27 -16.57 -1.96
N GLN A 160 17.10 -17.07 -1.56
CA GLN A 160 16.11 -17.59 -2.51
C GLN A 160 15.56 -16.47 -3.40
N ALA A 161 15.26 -15.31 -2.81
CA ALA A 161 14.77 -14.15 -3.55
C ALA A 161 15.75 -13.69 -4.64
N VAL A 162 17.05 -13.66 -4.34
CA VAL A 162 18.11 -13.34 -5.31
C VAL A 162 18.21 -14.43 -6.37
N ALA A 163 18.16 -15.71 -5.99
CA ALA A 163 18.18 -16.81 -6.96
C ALA A 163 17.01 -16.74 -7.94
N ASP A 164 15.77 -16.56 -7.44
CA ASP A 164 14.56 -16.43 -8.24
C ASP A 164 14.61 -15.20 -9.16
N LEU A 165 15.16 -14.09 -8.65
CA LEU A 165 15.35 -12.87 -9.42
C LEU A 165 16.35 -13.06 -10.57
N LEU A 166 17.50 -13.66 -10.30
CA LEU A 166 18.55 -13.89 -11.31
C LEU A 166 18.13 -14.93 -12.36
N LEU A 167 17.31 -15.91 -11.99
CA LEU A 167 16.69 -16.83 -12.95
C LEU A 167 15.79 -16.10 -13.95
N ARG A 168 15.08 -15.06 -13.49
CA ARG A 168 14.18 -14.26 -14.33
C ARG A 168 14.91 -13.14 -15.08
N TYR A 169 15.97 -12.58 -14.49
CA TYR A 169 16.77 -11.47 -15.02
C TYR A 169 18.27 -11.74 -14.88
N PRO A 170 18.86 -12.57 -15.77
CA PRO A 170 20.26 -12.98 -15.67
C PRO A 170 21.28 -11.85 -15.80
N THR A 171 20.87 -10.68 -16.28
CA THR A 171 21.74 -9.50 -16.45
C THR A 171 21.91 -8.68 -15.17
N LEU A 172 21.15 -8.98 -14.10
CA LEU A 172 21.30 -8.30 -12.81
C LEU A 172 22.51 -8.86 -12.04
N SER A 173 23.17 -8.00 -11.27
CA SER A 173 24.17 -8.44 -10.29
C SER A 173 23.48 -8.81 -8.98
N SER A 174 23.90 -9.90 -8.33
CA SER A 174 23.42 -10.27 -6.98
C SER A 174 23.68 -9.17 -5.95
N GLU A 175 24.77 -8.42 -6.10
CA GLU A 175 25.15 -7.31 -5.21
C GLU A 175 24.22 -6.11 -5.31
N SER A 176 23.38 -6.05 -6.35
CA SER A 176 22.41 -4.95 -6.54
C SER A 176 21.17 -5.05 -5.66
N VAL A 177 20.98 -6.20 -4.99
CA VAL A 177 19.82 -6.49 -4.14
C VAL A 177 20.18 -6.33 -2.67
N VAL A 178 19.51 -5.41 -1.99
CA VAL A 178 19.67 -5.19 -0.54
C VAL A 178 18.36 -5.46 0.21
N PRO A 179 18.39 -6.02 1.42
CA PRO A 179 17.19 -6.20 2.22
C PRO A 179 16.70 -4.88 2.81
N ALA A 180 15.38 -4.68 2.82
CA ALA A 180 14.69 -3.52 3.37
C ALA A 180 13.40 -3.98 4.09
N LEU A 181 13.54 -4.87 5.07
CA LEU A 181 12.39 -5.51 5.72
C LEU A 181 11.51 -4.50 6.46
N PRO A 182 10.17 -4.64 6.37
CA PRO A 182 9.25 -3.83 7.14
C PRO A 182 9.27 -4.13 8.65
N VAL A 183 8.87 -3.13 9.44
CA VAL A 183 8.73 -3.22 10.90
C VAL A 183 7.32 -2.75 11.32
N PRO A 184 6.61 -3.50 12.19
CA PRO A 184 7.02 -4.77 12.79
C PRO A 184 7.09 -5.90 11.74
N LEU A 185 7.77 -7.00 12.04
CA LEU A 185 7.80 -8.18 11.15
C LEU A 185 6.54 -9.05 11.32
N THR A 186 5.80 -8.85 12.41
CA THR A 186 4.56 -9.56 12.68
C THR A 186 3.46 -8.58 13.07
N GLY A 187 2.23 -8.94 12.75
CA GLY A 187 1.07 -8.16 13.14
C GLY A 187 -0.21 -8.96 13.01
N GLU A 188 -1.25 -8.49 13.68
CA GLU A 188 -2.57 -9.07 13.61
C GLU A 188 -3.61 -7.97 13.55
N THR A 189 -4.61 -8.15 12.69
CA THR A 189 -5.64 -7.15 12.45
C THR A 189 -6.98 -7.81 12.12
N ARG A 190 -8.06 -7.04 12.27
CA ARG A 190 -9.39 -7.48 11.90
C ARG A 190 -9.61 -7.28 10.41
N LEU A 191 -10.19 -8.29 9.76
CA LEU A 191 -10.66 -8.20 8.39
C LEU A 191 -12.11 -7.74 8.37
N PHE A 192 -12.40 -6.73 7.56
CA PHE A 192 -13.74 -6.19 7.35
C PHE A 192 -14.21 -6.52 5.94
N GLU A 193 -15.45 -7.00 5.81
CA GLU A 193 -16.05 -7.27 4.50
C GLU A 193 -16.29 -5.97 3.74
N ILE A 194 -15.90 -5.95 2.47
CA ILE A 194 -16.26 -4.90 1.52
C ILE A 194 -17.42 -5.41 0.69
N THR A 195 -18.63 -4.93 0.96
CA THR A 195 -19.79 -5.20 0.11
C THR A 195 -19.60 -4.54 -1.26
N PRO A 196 -19.78 -5.24 -2.38
CA PRO A 196 -19.72 -4.63 -3.71
C PRO A 196 -20.76 -3.51 -3.83
N TYR A 197 -20.39 -2.40 -4.48
CA TYR A 197 -21.32 -1.33 -4.82
C TYR A 197 -21.73 -1.45 -6.31
N PRO A 198 -23.02 -1.23 -6.66
CA PRO A 198 -24.15 -0.97 -5.76
C PRO A 198 -24.42 -2.16 -4.85
N ARG A 199 -24.85 -1.89 -3.61
CA ARG A 199 -25.14 -2.92 -2.61
C ARG A 199 -26.24 -3.83 -3.14
N VAL A 200 -25.88 -5.04 -3.51
CA VAL A 200 -26.84 -5.99 -4.02
C VAL A 200 -27.48 -6.71 -2.83
N TRP A 201 -28.78 -6.53 -2.64
CA TRP A 201 -29.49 -6.86 -1.40
C TRP A 201 -29.41 -8.34 -1.00
N TRP A 202 -29.25 -9.26 -1.96
CA TRP A 202 -29.06 -10.69 -1.67
C TRP A 202 -27.68 -11.07 -1.10
N TYR A 203 -26.70 -10.16 -1.06
CA TYR A 203 -25.40 -10.39 -0.41
C TYR A 203 -25.34 -9.87 1.03
N VAL A 204 -26.30 -9.06 1.48
CA VAL A 204 -26.33 -8.49 2.83
C VAL A 204 -27.15 -9.42 3.74
N ARG A 205 -26.49 -10.35 4.45
CA ARG A 205 -27.20 -11.29 5.35
C ARG A 205 -27.77 -10.63 6.61
N ASN A 206 -27.29 -9.43 6.97
CA ASN A 206 -27.77 -8.67 8.11
C ASN A 206 -28.15 -7.26 7.66
N PRO A 207 -29.44 -6.89 7.60
CA PRO A 207 -29.83 -5.49 7.43
C PRO A 207 -29.28 -4.67 8.61
N PRO A 208 -28.84 -3.42 8.38
CA PRO A 208 -28.47 -2.55 9.48
C PRO A 208 -29.68 -2.33 10.39
N THR A 209 -29.49 -2.60 11.69
CA THR A 209 -30.39 -2.15 12.77
C THR A 209 -30.25 -0.67 13.00
#